data_AF-A0AAW1NXP2-F1
#
_entry.id   AF-A0AAW1NXP2-F1
#
_cell.length_a   1.000
_cell.length_b   1.000
_cell.length_c   1.000
_cell.angle_alpha   90.00
_cell.angle_beta   90.00
_cell.angle_gamma   90.00
#
_symmetry.space_group_name_H-M   'P 1'
#
loop_
_entity.id
_entity.type
_entity.pdbx_description
1 polymer ?
#
loop_
_entity_poly.entity_id
_entity_poly.type
_entity_poly.pdbx_seq_one_letter_code
_entity_poly.pdbx_strand_id
1 'polypeptide(L)'
;MSCSDTPLPCLPSLLLPIQFKPTTSPSGAKPGGSGLSERSLQEQAAARQVIERTWKIVSEMLDQMRVDMALAESYRNGSGESPSELRLMQLEAEATRKIVADRINRLDEGFLGGLEAYSTALRRSNQEDLADRLDAIRIEVLDQLTDRLPPEVRVLNTVTQLMDRNDRRGIIKEAAKGGYGKLPKVELPGLWLAANQVISDMEEAEALPDRRLLAMVCVVREEVQFVARELRQANGEFAAALKAQRNMLPQAALAFLQRLLQVSDPLQRQALLAKGFREDAKGKGARPACGGIKETEAQTGRQGV
;
A
#
# COMPACT_ATOMS: atom_id res chain seq x y z
N MET A 1 25.61 20.32 30.63
CA MET A 1 25.75 18.89 30.94
C MET A 1 24.35 18.28 31.07
N SER A 2 24.05 17.34 30.17
CA SER A 2 23.05 16.26 30.20
C SER A 2 22.36 16.13 28.84
N CYS A 3 23.09 15.54 27.89
CA CYS A 3 22.47 14.88 26.75
C CYS A 3 21.77 13.63 27.29
N SER A 4 20.46 13.53 27.11
CA SER A 4 19.73 12.29 27.33
C SER A 4 19.62 11.56 25.99
N ASP A 5 20.56 10.63 25.78
CA ASP A 5 20.47 9.61 24.74
C ASP A 5 19.27 8.72 25.06
N THR A 6 18.26 8.76 24.19
CA THR A 6 17.26 7.70 24.07
C THR A 6 17.46 7.04 22.71
N PRO A 7 17.60 5.70 22.65
CA PRO A 7 17.77 5.01 21.38
C PRO A 7 16.46 5.04 20.61
N LEU A 8 16.51 5.61 19.40
CA LEU A 8 15.39 5.61 18.45
C LEU A 8 15.05 4.17 18.04
N PRO A 9 13.76 3.80 17.91
CA PRO A 9 13.39 2.51 17.39
C PRO A 9 13.76 2.43 15.91
N CYS A 10 14.56 1.42 15.55
CA CYS A 10 14.78 1.00 14.17
C CYS A 10 13.42 0.70 13.55
N LEU A 11 12.96 1.55 12.62
CA LEU A 11 11.78 1.25 11.80
C LEU A 11 12.12 0.05 10.91
N PRO A 12 11.46 -1.11 11.05
CA PRO A 12 11.61 -2.16 10.07
C PRO A 12 10.95 -1.71 8.77
N SER A 13 11.66 -1.89 7.65
CA SER A 13 11.12 -1.76 6.29
C SER A 13 10.02 -2.79 6.07
N LEU A 14 8.83 -2.53 6.60
CA LEU A 14 7.64 -3.39 6.45
C LEU A 14 6.84 -2.92 5.25
N LEU A 15 7.40 -3.12 4.06
CA LEU A 15 6.63 -3.20 2.83
C LEU A 15 5.80 -4.50 2.90
N LEU A 16 4.57 -4.39 3.39
CA LEU A 16 3.58 -5.44 3.18
C LEU A 16 3.27 -5.56 1.68
N PRO A 17 3.09 -6.80 1.17
CA PRO A 17 2.79 -7.01 -0.24
C PRO A 17 1.40 -6.45 -0.55
N ILE A 18 1.35 -5.41 -1.40
CA ILE A 18 0.14 -5.06 -2.13
C ILE A 18 -0.11 -6.21 -3.09
N GLN A 19 -0.94 -7.16 -2.69
CA GLN A 19 -1.38 -8.29 -3.50
C GLN A 19 -2.27 -7.75 -4.63
N PHE A 20 -1.69 -7.50 -5.80
CA PHE A 20 -2.46 -7.28 -7.02
C PHE A 20 -2.94 -8.63 -7.52
N LYS A 21 -4.14 -9.03 -7.07
CA LYS A 21 -4.81 -10.19 -7.63
C LYS A 21 -5.37 -9.81 -9.01
N PRO A 22 -4.99 -10.49 -10.11
CA PRO A 22 -5.65 -10.30 -11.38
C PRO A 22 -7.13 -10.64 -11.22
N THR A 23 -7.98 -9.72 -11.65
CA THR A 23 -9.44 -9.82 -11.64
C THR A 23 -9.87 -11.08 -12.40
N THR A 24 -10.32 -12.10 -11.67
CA THR A 24 -11.02 -13.25 -12.26
C THR A 24 -12.53 -13.04 -12.18
N SER A 25 -13.15 -13.35 -13.31
CA SER A 25 -14.52 -13.18 -13.79
C SER A 25 -15.66 -13.62 -12.85
N PRO A 26 -16.89 -13.08 -12.98
CA PRO A 26 -18.04 -13.43 -12.14
C PRO A 26 -18.58 -14.83 -12.44
N SER A 27 -18.76 -15.63 -11.38
CA SER A 27 -19.45 -16.91 -11.39
C SER A 27 -20.95 -16.70 -11.38
N GLY A 28 -21.63 -17.11 -12.45
CA GLY A 28 -23.08 -17.06 -12.60
C GLY A 28 -23.52 -17.66 -13.95
N ALA A 29 -23.32 -18.96 -14.13
CA ALA A 29 -23.66 -19.66 -15.38
C ALA A 29 -25.16 -20.04 -15.44
N LYS A 30 -25.84 -19.52 -16.48
CA LYS A 30 -26.88 -20.25 -17.23
C LYS A 30 -26.34 -20.47 -18.65
N PRO A 31 -26.66 -21.60 -19.31
CA PRO A 31 -25.98 -22.01 -20.54
C PRO A 31 -26.62 -21.34 -21.76
N GLY A 32 -25.81 -20.67 -22.57
CA GLY A 32 -26.21 -20.20 -23.89
C GLY A 32 -25.23 -19.20 -24.49
N GLY A 33 -24.59 -19.57 -25.61
CA GLY A 33 -23.94 -18.64 -26.52
C GLY A 33 -22.43 -18.81 -26.66
N SER A 34 -22.01 -19.34 -27.82
CA SER A 34 -20.67 -19.63 -28.31
C SER A 34 -19.69 -18.44 -28.45
N GLY A 35 -19.91 -17.32 -27.75
CA GLY A 35 -19.09 -16.10 -27.83
C GLY A 35 -18.09 -15.89 -26.68
N LEU A 36 -18.07 -16.78 -25.67
CA LEU A 36 -17.19 -16.65 -24.50
C LEU A 36 -15.76 -17.14 -24.74
N SER A 37 -15.55 -18.03 -25.72
CA SER A 37 -14.24 -18.63 -26.00
C SER A 37 -13.25 -17.61 -26.59
N GLU A 38 -13.69 -16.79 -27.53
CA GLU A 38 -12.81 -15.85 -28.24
C GLU A 38 -12.33 -14.70 -27.34
N ARG A 39 -13.22 -14.14 -26.51
CA ARG A 39 -12.82 -13.10 -25.53
C ARG A 39 -11.81 -13.63 -24.52
N SER A 40 -11.99 -14.85 -24.03
CA SER A 40 -11.05 -15.46 -23.08
C SER A 40 -9.68 -15.75 -23.71
N LEU A 41 -9.63 -16.12 -24.99
CA LEU A 41 -8.38 -16.31 -25.73
C LEU A 41 -7.68 -14.99 -26.02
N GLN A 42 -8.45 -13.94 -26.34
CA GLN A 42 -7.91 -12.60 -26.60
C GLN A 42 -7.35 -11.96 -25.32
N GLU A 43 -8.04 -12.12 -24.19
CA GLU A 43 -7.57 -11.73 -22.85
C GLU A 43 -6.29 -12.49 -22.46
N GLN A 44 -6.23 -13.80 -22.72
CA GLN A 44 -5.03 -14.60 -22.49
C GLN A 44 -3.86 -14.19 -23.39
N ALA A 45 -4.12 -13.85 -24.66
CA ALA A 45 -3.09 -13.37 -25.58
C ALA A 45 -2.54 -12.01 -25.14
N ALA A 46 -3.42 -11.09 -24.70
CA ALA A 46 -3.01 -9.79 -24.16
C ALA A 46 -2.15 -9.95 -22.89
N ALA A 47 -2.56 -10.83 -21.96
CA ALA A 47 -1.79 -11.12 -20.76
C ALA A 47 -0.40 -11.69 -21.10
N ARG A 48 -0.30 -12.61 -22.07
CA ARG A 48 0.98 -13.14 -22.54
C ARG A 48 1.88 -12.05 -23.14
N GLN A 49 1.32 -11.11 -23.89
CA GLN A 49 2.09 -10.01 -24.44
C GLN A 49 2.63 -9.07 -23.36
N VAL A 50 1.85 -8.79 -22.31
CA VAL A 50 2.32 -8.00 -21.16
C VAL A 50 3.47 -8.72 -20.46
N ILE A 51 3.30 -10.02 -20.20
CA ILE A 51 4.33 -10.87 -19.58
C ILE A 51 5.63 -10.85 -20.40
N GLU A 52 5.55 -11.03 -21.72
CA GLU A 52 6.73 -11.03 -22.60
C GLU A 52 7.44 -9.67 -22.64
N ARG A 53 6.68 -8.57 -22.70
CA ARG A 53 7.25 -7.21 -22.65
C ARG A 53 7.93 -6.93 -21.32
N THR A 54 7.28 -7.29 -20.20
CA THR A 54 7.86 -7.18 -18.86
C THR A 54 9.15 -7.97 -18.77
N TRP A 55 9.17 -9.21 -19.26
CA TRP A 55 10.37 -10.02 -19.24
C TRP A 55 11.51 -9.42 -20.04
N LYS A 56 11.23 -8.88 -21.24
CA LYS A 56 12.25 -8.21 -22.05
C LYS A 56 12.92 -7.06 -21.27
N ILE A 57 12.11 -6.22 -20.61
CA ILE A 57 12.63 -5.10 -19.81
C ILE A 57 13.45 -5.64 -18.62
N VAL A 58 12.93 -6.66 -17.93
CA VAL A 58 13.59 -7.28 -16.78
C VAL A 58 14.90 -7.96 -17.17
N SER A 59 14.95 -8.69 -18.28
CA SER A 59 16.17 -9.34 -18.77
C SER A 59 17.23 -8.30 -19.12
N GLU A 60 16.84 -7.20 -19.77
CA GLU A 60 17.75 -6.08 -20.04
C GLU A 60 18.27 -5.43 -18.76
N MET A 61 17.43 -5.30 -17.72
CA MET A 61 17.84 -4.80 -16.40
C MET A 61 18.83 -5.74 -15.72
N LEU A 62 18.55 -7.05 -15.71
CA LEU A 62 19.40 -8.06 -15.09
C LEU A 62 20.75 -8.19 -15.79
N ASP A 63 20.77 -8.13 -17.12
CA ASP A 63 22.02 -8.17 -17.89
C ASP A 63 22.85 -6.90 -17.66
N GLN A 64 22.22 -5.73 -17.63
CA GLN A 64 22.93 -4.50 -17.26
C GLN A 64 23.47 -4.55 -15.82
N MET A 65 22.70 -5.10 -14.89
CA MET A 65 23.12 -5.26 -13.50
C MET A 65 24.35 -6.16 -13.39
N ARG A 66 24.37 -7.28 -14.14
CA ARG A 66 25.54 -8.16 -14.21
C ARG A 66 26.78 -7.42 -14.73
N VAL A 67 26.62 -6.61 -15.77
CA VAL A 67 27.73 -5.81 -16.34
C VAL A 67 28.21 -4.76 -15.33
N ASP A 68 27.31 -3.98 -14.71
CA ASP A 68 27.66 -2.94 -13.75
C ASP A 68 28.35 -3.53 -12.51
N MET A 69 27.89 -4.69 -12.02
CA MET A 69 28.53 -5.42 -10.92
C MET A 69 29.93 -5.93 -11.30
N ALA A 70 30.08 -6.55 -12.47
CA ALA A 70 31.38 -7.06 -12.93
C ALA A 70 32.40 -5.92 -13.15
N LEU A 71 31.95 -4.78 -13.69
CA LEU A 71 32.79 -3.59 -13.84
C LEU A 71 33.24 -3.06 -12.47
N ALA A 72 32.33 -2.93 -11.52
CA ALA A 72 32.66 -2.46 -10.18
C ALA A 72 33.65 -3.36 -9.44
N GLU A 73 33.56 -4.69 -9.63
CA GLU A 73 34.55 -5.64 -9.13
C GLU A 73 35.92 -5.47 -9.82
N SER A 74 35.92 -5.28 -11.15
CA SER A 74 37.17 -5.14 -11.92
C SER A 74 37.99 -3.90 -11.54
N TYR A 75 37.34 -2.76 -11.26
CA TYR A 75 38.03 -1.55 -10.79
C TYR A 75 38.63 -1.71 -9.38
N ARG A 76 38.15 -2.68 -8.58
CA ARG A 76 38.57 -2.87 -7.18
C ARG A 76 39.56 -4.00 -6.96
N ASN A 77 39.65 -4.96 -7.88
CA ASN A 77 40.71 -5.97 -7.83
C ASN A 77 42.13 -5.35 -7.97
N GLY A 78 42.23 -4.08 -8.40
CA GLY A 78 43.47 -3.30 -8.34
C GLY A 78 43.85 -2.77 -6.94
N SER A 79 42.95 -2.79 -5.95
CA SER A 79 43.19 -2.27 -4.59
C SER A 79 43.46 -3.35 -3.51
N GLY A 80 43.47 -4.64 -3.88
CA GLY A 80 43.93 -5.74 -3.01
C GLY A 80 43.05 -6.11 -1.80
N GLU A 81 41.93 -5.44 -1.57
CA GLU A 81 40.97 -5.77 -0.51
C GLU A 81 39.85 -6.68 -1.02
N SER A 82 39.63 -7.83 -0.38
CA SER A 82 38.44 -8.66 -0.61
C SER A 82 37.19 -7.86 -0.23
N PRO A 83 36.16 -7.76 -1.11
CA PRO A 83 34.93 -7.05 -0.79
C PRO A 83 34.24 -7.68 0.42
N SER A 84 33.99 -6.89 1.47
CA SER A 84 33.11 -7.32 2.57
C SER A 84 31.70 -7.58 2.03
N GLU A 85 31.01 -8.58 2.56
CA GLU A 85 29.64 -8.96 2.15
C GLU A 85 28.65 -7.77 2.18
N LEU A 86 28.74 -6.93 3.23
CA LEU A 86 27.97 -5.69 3.34
C LEU A 86 28.20 -4.70 2.18
N ARG A 87 29.42 -4.65 1.64
CA ARG A 87 29.77 -3.75 0.52
C ARG A 87 29.20 -4.26 -0.79
N LEU A 88 29.15 -5.59 -1.00
CA LEU A 88 28.53 -6.19 -2.19
C LEU A 88 27.03 -5.91 -2.21
N MET A 89 26.37 -6.03 -1.06
CA MET A 89 24.95 -5.71 -0.92
C MET A 89 24.65 -4.23 -1.23
N GLN A 90 25.50 -3.31 -0.77
CA GLN A 90 25.36 -1.88 -1.09
C GLN A 90 25.54 -1.60 -2.58
N LEU A 91 26.54 -2.23 -3.20
CA LEU A 91 26.82 -2.07 -4.63
C LEU A 91 25.65 -2.57 -5.49
N GLU A 92 25.08 -3.72 -5.14
CA GLU A 92 23.92 -4.27 -5.83
C GLU A 92 22.69 -3.36 -5.69
N ALA A 93 22.47 -2.78 -4.50
CA ALA A 93 21.40 -1.81 -4.29
C ALA A 93 21.60 -0.52 -5.12
N GLU A 94 22.82 0.01 -5.19
CA GLU A 94 23.15 1.18 -6.00
C GLU A 94 22.99 0.93 -7.51
N ALA A 95 23.46 -0.22 -8.00
CA ALA A 95 23.29 -0.63 -9.38
C ALA A 95 21.81 -0.79 -9.73
N THR A 96 21.04 -1.45 -8.86
CA THR A 96 19.59 -1.63 -9.03
C THR A 96 18.88 -0.29 -9.09
N ARG A 97 19.17 0.64 -8.17
CA ARG A 97 18.63 1.99 -8.17
C ARG A 97 18.87 2.72 -9.48
N LYS A 98 20.11 2.71 -9.96
CA LYS A 98 20.48 3.38 -11.21
C LYS A 98 19.73 2.78 -12.41
N ILE A 99 19.72 1.45 -12.53
CA ILE A 99 19.09 0.73 -13.64
C ILE A 99 17.58 0.98 -13.70
N VAL A 100 16.93 1.01 -12.54
CA VAL A 100 15.50 1.31 -12.41
C VAL A 100 15.23 2.78 -12.77
N ALA A 101 16.05 3.72 -12.30
CA ALA A 101 15.88 5.15 -12.57
C ALA A 101 15.92 5.46 -14.08
N ASP A 102 16.80 4.80 -14.82
CA ASP A 102 16.91 4.97 -16.27
C ASP A 102 15.66 4.47 -17.04
N ARG A 103 14.89 3.55 -16.44
CA ARG A 103 13.81 2.82 -17.10
C ARG A 103 12.42 3.08 -16.53
N ILE A 104 12.32 3.79 -15.40
CA ILE A 104 11.06 4.04 -14.70
C ILE A 104 9.97 4.67 -15.59
N ASN A 105 10.36 5.52 -16.55
CA ASN A 105 9.43 6.15 -17.49
C ASN A 105 8.92 5.22 -18.60
N ARG A 106 9.53 4.04 -18.75
CA ARG A 106 9.16 3.02 -19.75
C ARG A 106 8.35 1.87 -19.15
N LEU A 107 8.12 1.88 -17.82
CA LEU A 107 7.34 0.86 -17.15
C LEU A 107 5.85 1.09 -17.42
N ASP A 108 5.14 0.01 -17.76
CA ASP A 108 3.70 0.04 -17.99
C ASP A 108 2.91 -0.40 -16.74
N GLU A 109 1.59 -0.23 -16.77
CA GLU A 109 0.67 -0.58 -15.66
C GLU A 109 0.73 -2.07 -15.30
N GLY A 110 1.11 -2.92 -16.26
CA GLY A 110 1.24 -4.37 -16.08
C GLY A 110 2.59 -4.84 -15.54
N PHE A 111 3.60 -3.96 -15.48
CA PHE A 111 4.98 -4.33 -15.16
C PHE A 111 5.11 -4.99 -13.78
N LEU A 112 4.57 -4.36 -12.74
CA LEU A 112 4.65 -4.86 -11.36
C LEU A 112 3.92 -6.20 -11.20
N GLY A 113 2.76 -6.36 -11.84
CA GLY A 113 2.01 -7.63 -11.84
C GLY A 113 2.76 -8.74 -12.58
N GLY A 114 3.42 -8.40 -13.69
CA GLY A 114 4.30 -9.32 -14.41
C GLY A 114 5.50 -9.75 -13.56
N LEU A 115 6.18 -8.81 -12.90
CA LEU A 115 7.29 -9.09 -11.98
C LEU A 115 6.90 -10.04 -10.85
N GLU A 116 5.73 -9.83 -10.22
CA GLU A 116 5.24 -10.70 -9.14
C GLU A 116 4.93 -12.11 -9.64
N ALA A 117 4.33 -12.23 -10.84
CA ALA A 117 4.08 -13.51 -11.47
C ALA A 117 5.39 -14.26 -11.78
N TYR A 118 6.41 -13.56 -12.28
CA TYR A 118 7.72 -14.13 -12.54
C TYR A 118 8.45 -14.54 -11.26
N SER A 119 8.50 -13.69 -10.23
CA SER A 119 9.10 -14.04 -8.94
C SER A 119 8.45 -15.31 -8.37
N THR A 120 7.11 -15.39 -8.41
CA THR A 120 6.39 -16.59 -7.97
C THR A 120 6.75 -17.84 -8.79
N ALA A 121 6.90 -17.71 -10.11
CA ALA A 121 7.27 -18.82 -10.99
C ALA A 121 8.71 -19.31 -10.74
N LEU A 122 9.64 -18.40 -10.46
CA LEU A 122 11.04 -18.72 -10.15
C LEU A 122 11.18 -19.46 -8.82
N ARG A 123 10.46 -19.03 -7.77
CA ARG A 123 10.42 -19.74 -6.49
C ARG A 123 9.89 -21.16 -6.64
N ARG A 124 8.84 -21.36 -7.45
CA ARG A 124 8.34 -22.71 -7.78
C ARG A 124 9.35 -23.58 -8.53
N SER A 125 10.27 -22.95 -9.24
CA SER A 125 11.33 -23.60 -10.02
C SER A 125 12.65 -23.72 -9.25
N ASN A 126 12.64 -23.43 -7.94
CA ASN A 126 13.79 -23.48 -7.03
C ASN A 126 14.96 -22.55 -7.44
N GLN A 127 14.64 -21.41 -8.05
CA GLN A 127 15.59 -20.34 -8.41
C GLN A 127 15.42 -19.12 -7.48
N GLU A 128 15.66 -19.33 -6.18
CA GLU A 128 15.44 -18.30 -5.15
C GLU A 128 16.32 -17.05 -5.36
N ASP A 129 17.61 -17.22 -5.71
CA ASP A 129 18.52 -16.08 -5.92
C ASP A 129 18.02 -15.10 -6.99
N LEU A 130 17.43 -15.62 -8.07
CA LEU A 130 16.88 -14.78 -9.14
C LEU A 130 15.56 -14.15 -8.71
N ALA A 131 14.72 -14.89 -7.95
CA ALA A 131 13.49 -14.36 -7.40
C ALA A 131 13.76 -13.18 -6.44
N ASP A 132 14.80 -13.30 -5.60
CA ASP A 132 15.19 -12.25 -4.66
C ASP A 132 15.72 -11.00 -5.38
N ARG A 133 16.44 -11.16 -6.49
CA ARG A 133 16.82 -10.02 -7.36
C ARG A 133 15.61 -9.35 -8.01
N LEU A 134 14.61 -10.12 -8.45
CA LEU A 134 13.36 -9.54 -8.96
C LEU A 134 12.59 -8.79 -7.87
N ASP A 135 12.58 -9.31 -6.65
CA ASP A 135 11.99 -8.63 -5.51
C ASP A 135 12.74 -7.35 -5.15
N ALA A 136 14.08 -7.33 -5.25
CA ALA A 136 14.88 -6.12 -5.08
C ALA A 136 14.54 -5.06 -6.14
N ILE A 137 14.43 -5.44 -7.41
CA ILE A 137 13.98 -4.54 -8.50
C ILE A 137 12.58 -4.02 -8.20
N ARG A 138 11.65 -4.88 -7.77
CA ARG A 138 10.27 -4.50 -7.44
C ARG A 138 10.23 -3.47 -6.32
N ILE A 139 10.97 -3.70 -5.24
CA ILE A 139 11.05 -2.79 -4.10
C ILE A 139 11.61 -1.43 -4.55
N GLU A 140 12.68 -1.43 -5.33
CA GLU A 140 13.30 -0.20 -5.82
C GLU A 140 12.38 0.59 -6.77
N VAL A 141 11.63 -0.10 -7.65
CA VAL A 141 10.61 0.54 -8.49
C VAL A 141 9.55 1.23 -7.64
N LEU A 142 9.06 0.57 -6.59
CA LEU A 142 8.08 1.16 -5.67
C LEU A 142 8.66 2.34 -4.88
N ASP A 143 9.93 2.27 -4.47
CA ASP A 143 10.62 3.36 -3.77
C ASP A 143 10.73 4.60 -4.67
N GLN A 144 11.17 4.42 -5.92
CA GLN A 144 11.30 5.52 -6.89
C GLN A 144 9.95 6.11 -7.33
N LEU A 145 8.90 5.29 -7.44
CA LEU A 145 7.55 5.79 -7.66
C LEU A 145 7.06 6.58 -6.45
N THR A 146 7.35 6.11 -5.24
CA THR A 146 7.00 6.81 -3.99
C THR A 146 7.71 8.15 -3.89
N ASP A 147 8.97 8.24 -4.30
CA ASP A 147 9.74 9.48 -4.29
C ASP A 147 9.21 10.55 -5.28
N ARG A 148 8.46 10.13 -6.31
CA ARG A 148 7.79 11.02 -7.26
C ARG A 148 6.45 11.54 -6.77
N LEU A 149 5.88 10.98 -5.70
CA LEU A 149 4.61 11.43 -5.15
C LEU A 149 4.76 12.82 -4.49
N PRO A 150 3.69 13.65 -4.47
CA PRO A 150 3.67 14.88 -3.69
C PRO A 150 4.02 14.61 -2.21
N PRO A 151 4.70 15.55 -1.53
CA PRO A 151 5.21 15.32 -0.18
C PRO A 151 4.10 15.00 0.83
N GLU A 152 2.92 15.60 0.69
CA GLU A 152 1.73 15.30 1.49
C GLU A 152 1.32 13.83 1.37
N VAL A 153 1.32 13.30 0.15
CA VAL A 153 0.92 11.91 -0.14
C VAL A 153 2.00 10.94 0.37
N ARG A 154 3.28 11.31 0.32
CA ARG A 154 4.38 10.50 0.88
C ARG A 154 4.27 10.36 2.40
N VAL A 155 4.00 11.47 3.10
CA VAL A 155 3.74 11.44 4.55
C VAL A 155 2.50 10.62 4.84
N LEU A 156 1.42 10.80 4.07
CA LEU A 156 0.19 10.02 4.23
C LEU A 156 0.45 8.52 4.08
N ASN A 157 1.16 8.10 3.02
CA ASN A 157 1.54 6.70 2.81
C ASN A 157 2.30 6.14 4.03
N THR A 158 3.31 6.87 4.50
CA THR A 158 4.12 6.45 5.67
C THR A 158 3.26 6.29 6.93
N VAL A 159 2.40 7.27 7.22
CA VAL A 159 1.58 7.28 8.44
C VAL A 159 0.49 6.21 8.40
N THR A 160 -0.07 5.90 7.22
CA THR A 160 -1.10 4.84 7.08
C THR A 160 -0.57 3.43 7.34
N GLN A 161 0.75 3.21 7.22
CA GLN A 161 1.38 1.92 7.52
C GLN A 161 1.57 1.70 9.03
N LEU A 162 1.51 2.76 9.84
CA LEU A 162 1.72 2.69 11.29
C LEU A 162 0.41 2.35 12.03
N MET A 163 0.44 1.26 12.78
CA MET A 163 -0.73 0.80 13.55
C MET A 163 -0.89 1.56 14.88
N ASP A 164 0.21 1.97 15.51
CA ASP A 164 0.14 2.71 16.77
C ASP A 164 -0.21 4.19 16.59
N ARG A 165 -1.03 4.71 17.51
CA ARG A 165 -1.49 6.09 17.48
C ARG A 165 -0.35 7.07 17.77
N ASN A 166 0.51 6.77 18.73
CA ASN A 166 1.57 7.71 19.14
C ASN A 166 2.63 7.81 18.06
N ASP A 167 2.99 6.69 17.44
CA ASP A 167 3.90 6.66 16.30
C ASP A 167 3.39 7.52 15.15
N ARG A 168 2.11 7.34 14.76
CA ARG A 168 1.49 8.18 13.72
C ARG A 168 1.59 9.66 14.04
N ARG A 169 1.22 10.05 15.26
CA ARG A 169 1.28 11.46 15.70
C ARG A 169 2.71 11.98 15.74
N GLY A 170 3.66 11.14 16.17
CA GLY A 170 5.08 11.46 16.17
C GLY A 170 5.57 11.81 14.77
N ILE A 171 5.30 10.95 13.79
CA ILE A 171 5.67 11.19 12.38
C ILE A 171 5.01 12.46 11.82
N ILE A 172 3.72 12.68 12.08
CA ILE A 172 3.03 13.90 11.62
C ILE A 172 3.69 15.16 12.20
N LYS A 173 4.06 15.14 13.49
CA LYS A 173 4.76 16.26 14.14
C LYS A 173 6.13 16.50 13.54
N GLU A 174 6.91 15.45 13.28
CA GLU A 174 8.23 15.59 12.69
C GLU A 174 8.16 16.08 11.24
N ALA A 175 7.20 15.62 10.44
CA ALA A 175 6.94 16.16 9.10
C ALA A 175 6.60 17.66 9.13
N ALA A 176 5.81 18.10 10.13
CA ALA A 176 5.44 19.51 10.29
C ALA A 176 6.60 20.41 10.74
N LYS A 177 7.56 19.87 11.50
CA LYS A 177 8.73 20.64 12.00
C LYS A 177 9.85 20.80 10.98
N GLY A 178 9.90 19.95 9.95
CA GLY A 178 10.99 19.98 8.96
C GLY A 178 11.25 18.67 8.23
N GLY A 179 10.64 17.57 8.67
CA GLY A 179 10.92 16.23 8.14
C GLY A 179 12.30 15.71 8.56
N TYR A 180 12.61 14.46 8.18
CA TYR A 180 13.92 13.84 8.37
C TYR A 180 14.11 12.66 7.42
N GLY A 181 15.33 12.45 6.94
CA GLY A 181 15.65 11.35 6.03
C GLY A 181 14.75 11.35 4.78
N LYS A 182 13.95 10.29 4.61
CA LYS A 182 12.97 10.16 3.51
C LYS A 182 11.62 10.84 3.79
N LEU A 183 11.37 11.30 5.01
CA LEU A 183 10.12 11.97 5.38
C LEU A 183 10.20 13.46 4.97
N PRO A 184 9.40 13.92 4.00
CA PRO A 184 9.47 15.31 3.56
C PRO A 184 8.83 16.24 4.57
N LYS A 185 9.26 17.51 4.56
CA LYS A 185 8.56 18.60 5.27
C LYS A 185 7.19 18.82 4.63
N VAL A 186 6.15 18.93 5.45
CA VAL A 186 4.78 19.17 4.98
C VAL A 186 4.06 20.15 5.91
N GLU A 187 3.24 21.02 5.32
CA GLU A 187 2.32 21.88 6.07
C GLU A 187 1.03 21.11 6.40
N LEU A 188 0.59 21.15 7.66
CA LEU A 188 -0.57 20.37 8.14
C LEU A 188 -1.88 20.62 7.37
N PRO A 189 -2.22 21.86 6.94
CA PRO A 189 -3.40 22.07 6.09
C PRO A 189 -3.32 21.31 4.76
N GLY A 190 -2.15 21.29 4.12
CA GLY A 190 -1.93 20.56 2.87
C GLY A 190 -2.07 19.05 3.05
N LEU A 191 -1.46 18.50 4.11
CA LEU A 191 -1.60 17.08 4.45
C LEU A 191 -3.06 16.68 4.70
N TRP A 192 -3.81 17.53 5.40
CA TRP A 192 -5.22 17.29 5.67
C TRP A 192 -6.08 17.33 4.41
N LEU A 193 -5.82 18.30 3.51
CA LEU A 193 -6.50 18.36 2.20
C LEU A 193 -6.18 17.13 1.34
N ALA A 194 -4.92 16.69 1.31
CA ALA A 194 -4.51 15.48 0.59
C ALA A 194 -5.22 14.23 1.13
N ALA A 195 -5.32 14.07 2.45
CA ALA A 195 -6.06 12.96 3.05
C ALA A 195 -7.55 12.98 2.66
N ASN A 196 -8.17 14.15 2.61
CA ASN A 196 -9.55 14.28 2.15
C ASN A 196 -9.71 13.99 0.66
N GLN A 197 -8.79 14.44 -0.19
CA GLN A 197 -8.84 14.13 -1.62
C GLN A 197 -8.78 12.62 -1.84
N VAL A 198 -7.87 11.91 -1.16
CA VAL A 198 -7.78 10.45 -1.24
C VAL A 198 -9.07 9.78 -0.76
N ILE A 199 -9.70 10.28 0.30
CA ILE A 199 -10.99 9.76 0.77
C ILE A 199 -12.06 9.96 -0.31
N SER A 200 -12.18 11.16 -0.87
CA SER A 200 -13.15 11.47 -1.94
C SER A 200 -12.92 10.57 -3.16
N ASP A 201 -11.67 10.45 -3.63
CA ASP A 201 -11.33 9.62 -4.78
C ASP A 201 -11.68 8.14 -4.55
N MET A 202 -11.45 7.63 -3.33
CA MET A 202 -11.83 6.27 -2.97
C MET A 202 -13.34 6.08 -2.89
N GLU A 203 -14.08 7.09 -2.41
CA GLU A 203 -15.55 7.05 -2.29
C GLU A 203 -16.28 7.24 -3.64
N GLU A 204 -15.68 7.97 -4.58
CA GLU A 204 -16.20 8.17 -5.94
C GLU A 204 -16.00 6.94 -6.84
N ALA A 205 -15.07 6.05 -6.49
CA ALA A 205 -14.83 4.82 -7.23
C ALA A 205 -16.06 3.89 -7.22
N GLU A 206 -16.38 3.28 -8.38
CA GLU A 206 -17.52 2.36 -8.55
C GLU A 206 -17.48 1.18 -7.55
N ALA A 207 -16.28 0.76 -7.17
CA ALA A 207 -16.05 -0.21 -6.11
C ALA A 207 -14.90 0.26 -5.21
N LEU A 208 -15.15 0.27 -3.88
CA LEU A 208 -14.14 0.61 -2.89
C LEU A 208 -12.93 -0.33 -2.99
N PRO A 209 -11.72 0.17 -3.31
CA PRO A 209 -10.56 -0.68 -3.58
C PRO A 209 -10.05 -1.37 -2.32
N ASP A 210 -9.85 -0.63 -1.22
CA ASP A 210 -9.46 -1.17 0.08
C ASP A 210 -10.11 -0.40 1.23
N ARG A 211 -10.95 -1.11 1.99
CA ARG A 211 -11.68 -0.56 3.14
C ARG A 211 -10.80 -0.33 4.35
N ARG A 212 -9.76 -1.13 4.52
CA ARG A 212 -8.80 -0.95 5.60
C ARG A 212 -7.98 0.31 5.33
N LEU A 213 -7.51 0.49 4.11
CA LEU A 213 -6.82 1.72 3.72
C LEU A 213 -7.71 2.94 3.91
N LEU A 214 -8.97 2.91 3.46
CA LEU A 214 -9.90 4.01 3.64
C LEU A 214 -10.08 4.36 5.13
N ALA A 215 -10.32 3.34 5.97
CA ALA A 215 -10.44 3.54 7.41
C ALA A 215 -9.16 4.14 8.01
N MET A 216 -7.99 3.67 7.58
CA MET A 216 -6.71 4.22 8.03
C MET A 216 -6.52 5.67 7.60
N VAL A 217 -6.84 6.03 6.35
CA VAL A 217 -6.75 7.42 5.87
C VAL A 217 -7.71 8.32 6.65
N CYS A 218 -8.93 7.87 6.93
CA CYS A 218 -9.88 8.58 7.79
C CYS A 218 -9.31 8.82 9.20
N VAL A 219 -8.69 7.80 9.80
CA VAL A 219 -8.02 7.95 11.11
C VAL A 219 -6.90 8.98 11.01
N VAL A 220 -6.02 8.87 10.01
CA VAL A 220 -4.91 9.80 9.82
C VAL A 220 -5.40 11.24 9.66
N ARG A 221 -6.47 11.47 8.90
CA ARG A 221 -7.08 12.80 8.77
C ARG A 221 -7.44 13.41 10.13
N GLU A 222 -8.07 12.64 11.02
CA GLU A 222 -8.42 13.12 12.36
C GLU A 222 -7.18 13.32 13.24
N GLU A 223 -6.16 12.47 13.11
CA GLU A 223 -4.89 12.65 13.82
C GLU A 223 -4.15 13.91 13.36
N VAL A 224 -4.21 14.27 12.08
CA VAL A 224 -3.67 15.53 11.56
C VAL A 224 -4.40 16.72 12.17
N GLN A 225 -5.74 16.67 12.29
CA GLN A 225 -6.49 17.72 12.99
C GLN A 225 -6.10 17.81 14.47
N PHE A 226 -5.91 16.67 15.13
CA PHE A 226 -5.46 16.64 16.53
C PHE A 226 -4.11 17.33 16.68
N VAL A 227 -3.12 16.95 15.86
CA VAL A 227 -1.77 17.54 15.89
C VAL A 227 -1.80 19.02 15.54
N ALA A 228 -2.62 19.45 14.57
CA ALA A 228 -2.76 20.86 14.23
C ALA A 228 -3.29 21.71 15.40
N ARG A 229 -4.26 21.18 16.17
CA ARG A 229 -4.76 21.83 17.39
C ARG A 229 -3.70 21.87 18.48
N GLU A 230 -2.99 20.76 18.68
CA GLU A 230 -1.93 20.65 19.68
C GLU A 230 -0.79 21.64 19.42
N LEU A 231 -0.34 21.74 18.17
CA LEU A 231 0.72 22.67 17.75
C LEU A 231 0.24 24.13 17.60
N ARG A 232 -1.03 24.43 17.93
CA ARG A 232 -1.67 25.75 17.73
C ARG A 232 -1.59 26.27 16.29
N GLN A 233 -1.35 25.38 15.33
CA GLN A 233 -1.41 25.65 13.89
C GLN A 233 -2.85 25.57 13.35
N ALA A 234 -3.84 25.33 14.22
CA ALA A 234 -5.25 25.34 13.90
C ALA A 234 -5.84 26.73 13.58
N ASN A 235 -5.04 27.79 13.57
CA ASN A 235 -5.53 29.16 13.34
C ASN A 235 -5.53 29.54 11.85
N GLY A 236 -6.55 30.30 11.45
CA GLY A 236 -6.66 30.91 10.12
C GLY A 236 -6.89 29.91 8.98
N GLU A 237 -5.80 29.43 8.37
CA GLU A 237 -5.82 28.61 7.15
C GLU A 237 -6.39 27.21 7.39
N PHE A 238 -5.98 26.56 8.47
CA PHE A 238 -6.52 25.23 8.83
C PHE A 238 -8.01 25.31 9.18
N ALA A 239 -8.41 26.36 9.91
CA ALA A 239 -9.82 26.61 10.24
C ALA A 239 -10.66 26.93 8.99
N ALA A 240 -10.11 27.67 8.03
CA ALA A 240 -10.76 27.93 6.75
C ALA A 240 -10.93 26.65 5.92
N ALA A 241 -9.90 25.80 5.83
CA ALA A 241 -9.96 24.50 5.16
C ALA A 241 -11.00 23.58 5.79
N LEU A 242 -11.03 23.50 7.13
CA LEU A 242 -12.06 22.77 7.88
C LEU A 242 -13.48 23.29 7.58
N LYS A 243 -13.67 24.62 7.57
CA LYS A 243 -14.98 25.24 7.31
C LYS A 243 -15.45 24.99 5.88
N ALA A 244 -14.54 25.01 4.91
CA ALA A 244 -14.84 24.73 3.51
C ALA A 244 -15.37 23.30 3.31
N GLN A 245 -14.77 22.30 3.98
CA GLN A 245 -15.19 20.90 3.83
C GLN A 245 -16.26 20.45 4.82
N ARG A 246 -16.55 21.18 5.91
CA ARG A 246 -17.67 20.85 6.81
C ARG A 246 -19.02 20.77 6.09
N ASN A 247 -19.13 21.39 4.92
CA ASN A 247 -20.32 21.38 4.07
C ASN A 247 -20.29 20.26 3.00
N MET A 248 -19.20 19.49 2.91
CA MET A 248 -19.02 18.38 1.98
C MET A 248 -19.30 17.06 2.73
N LEU A 249 -20.58 16.77 2.99
CA LEU A 249 -20.97 15.41 3.37
C LEU A 249 -20.93 14.54 2.09
N PRO A 250 -20.32 13.35 2.12
CA PRO A 250 -20.36 12.44 0.99
C PRO A 250 -21.80 12.21 0.54
N GLN A 251 -22.08 12.40 -0.74
CA GLN A 251 -23.46 12.38 -1.26
C GLN A 251 -24.13 11.02 -1.02
N ALA A 252 -23.37 9.92 -1.07
CA ALA A 252 -23.86 8.59 -0.75
C ALA A 252 -24.27 8.46 0.73
N ALA A 253 -23.46 8.99 1.65
CA ALA A 253 -23.76 8.98 3.07
C ALA A 253 -24.96 9.89 3.39
N LEU A 254 -25.05 11.06 2.75
CA LEU A 254 -26.18 11.97 2.89
C LEU A 254 -27.48 11.36 2.34
N ALA A 255 -27.44 10.73 1.17
CA ALA A 255 -28.58 10.00 0.61
C ALA A 255 -29.01 8.83 1.51
N PHE A 256 -28.06 8.10 2.09
CA PHE A 256 -28.37 7.03 3.04
C PHE A 256 -28.98 7.58 4.35
N LEU A 257 -28.44 8.67 4.89
CA LEU A 257 -29.00 9.35 6.07
C LEU A 257 -30.40 9.89 5.77
N GLN A 258 -30.65 10.46 4.60
CA GLN A 258 -31.99 10.88 4.18
C GLN A 258 -32.97 9.69 4.15
N ARG A 259 -32.57 8.54 3.59
CA ARG A 259 -33.38 7.31 3.63
C ARG A 259 -33.64 6.84 5.06
N LEU A 260 -32.64 6.89 5.94
CA LEU A 260 -32.81 6.51 7.35
C LEU A 260 -33.73 7.45 8.13
N LEU A 261 -33.67 8.76 7.85
CA LEU A 261 -34.51 9.77 8.48
C LEU A 261 -35.97 9.68 8.00
N GLN A 262 -36.21 9.23 6.77
CA GLN A 262 -37.55 8.97 6.24
C GLN A 262 -38.23 7.76 6.89
N VAL A 263 -37.47 6.86 7.53
CA VAL A 263 -38.01 5.66 8.19
C VAL A 263 -38.35 5.99 9.63
N SER A 264 -39.65 6.06 9.93
CA SER A 264 -40.17 6.39 11.27
C SER A 264 -40.06 5.22 12.25
N ASP A 265 -40.10 3.97 11.77
CA ASP A 265 -40.07 2.77 12.60
C ASP A 265 -38.63 2.41 13.05
N PRO A 266 -38.36 2.32 14.37
CA PRO A 266 -37.03 1.99 14.89
C PRO A 266 -36.51 0.62 14.43
N LEU A 267 -37.36 -0.40 14.28
CA LEU A 267 -36.92 -1.75 13.90
C LEU A 267 -36.51 -1.79 12.43
N GLN A 268 -37.28 -1.16 11.55
CA GLN A 268 -36.91 -0.99 10.14
C GLN A 268 -35.64 -0.17 9.96
N ARG A 269 -35.45 0.88 10.76
CA ARG A 269 -34.22 1.69 10.74
C ARG A 269 -33.00 0.85 11.13
N GLN A 270 -33.13 0.02 12.17
CA GLN A 270 -32.07 -0.89 12.60
C GLN A 270 -31.77 -1.97 11.54
N ALA A 271 -32.80 -2.50 10.88
CA ALA A 271 -32.63 -3.46 9.79
C ALA A 271 -31.92 -2.84 8.57
N LEU A 272 -32.24 -1.59 8.22
CA LEU A 272 -31.56 -0.85 7.14
C LEU A 272 -30.10 -0.55 7.46
N LEU A 273 -29.80 -0.15 8.69
CA LEU A 273 -28.41 0.00 9.17
C LEU A 273 -27.65 -1.32 9.06
N ALA A 274 -28.22 -2.40 9.59
CA ALA A 274 -27.60 -3.72 9.53
C ALA A 274 -27.45 -4.25 8.10
N LYS A 275 -28.33 -3.86 7.18
CA LYS A 275 -28.23 -4.19 5.76
C LYS A 275 -27.12 -3.40 5.08
N GLY A 276 -27.09 -2.08 5.26
CA GLY A 276 -26.04 -1.20 4.73
C GLY A 276 -24.64 -1.66 5.15
N PHE A 277 -24.42 -1.90 6.46
CA PHE A 277 -23.13 -2.39 6.94
C PHE A 277 -22.76 -3.80 6.43
N ARG A 278 -23.73 -4.65 6.09
CA ARG A 278 -23.47 -6.00 5.55
C ARG A 278 -23.18 -5.97 4.05
N GLU A 279 -23.85 -5.14 3.30
CA GLU A 279 -23.57 -4.91 1.87
C GLU A 279 -22.20 -4.22 1.72
N ASP A 280 -21.93 -3.25 2.60
CA ASP A 280 -20.61 -2.65 2.82
C ASP A 280 -19.60 -3.59 3.50
N ALA A 281 -19.94 -4.85 3.80
CA ALA A 281 -18.98 -5.89 4.23
C ALA A 281 -18.68 -6.91 3.11
N LYS A 282 -19.52 -6.98 2.07
CA LYS A 282 -19.41 -7.93 0.95
C LYS A 282 -18.63 -7.42 -0.27
N GLY A 283 -18.19 -6.17 -0.27
CA GLY A 283 -17.23 -5.66 -1.27
C GLY A 283 -15.84 -6.29 -1.07
N LYS A 284 -14.97 -6.20 -2.08
CA LYS A 284 -13.68 -6.91 -2.22
C LYS A 284 -12.63 -6.70 -1.10
N GLY A 285 -12.98 -6.04 0.00
CA GLY A 285 -12.17 -5.93 1.23
C GLY A 285 -12.66 -6.82 2.38
N ALA A 286 -13.35 -7.93 2.10
CA ALA A 286 -13.75 -8.88 3.13
C ALA A 286 -12.51 -9.46 3.85
N ARG A 287 -12.55 -9.50 5.19
CA ARG A 287 -11.55 -10.17 6.04
C ARG A 287 -11.16 -11.53 5.42
N PRO A 288 -9.87 -11.86 5.24
CA PRO A 288 -9.50 -13.27 5.32
C PRO A 288 -9.92 -13.71 6.74
N ALA A 289 -10.72 -14.77 6.82
CA ALA A 289 -11.14 -15.32 8.09
C ALA A 289 -9.89 -15.56 8.96
N CYS A 290 -9.75 -14.82 10.07
CA CYS A 290 -8.81 -15.23 11.10
C CYS A 290 -9.20 -16.65 11.50
N GLY A 291 -8.26 -17.58 11.35
CA GLY A 291 -8.42 -18.96 11.79
C GLY A 291 -8.94 -18.97 13.22
N GLY A 292 -10.09 -19.63 13.39
CA GLY A 292 -10.71 -19.79 14.69
C GLY A 292 -9.70 -20.40 15.66
N ILE A 293 -9.48 -19.71 16.76
CA ILE A 293 -8.96 -20.34 17.97
C ILE A 293 -10.01 -21.38 18.32
N LYS A 294 -9.68 -22.66 18.12
CA LYS A 294 -10.50 -23.76 18.61
C LYS A 294 -10.44 -23.69 20.13
N GLU A 295 -11.53 -23.26 20.74
CA GLU A 295 -11.79 -23.52 22.15
C GLU A 295 -11.80 -25.04 22.33
N THR A 296 -10.70 -25.58 22.84
CA THR A 296 -10.65 -26.96 23.32
C THR A 296 -11.39 -27.02 24.64
N GLU A 297 -12.60 -27.57 24.59
CA GLU A 297 -13.36 -28.00 25.76
C GLU A 297 -12.51 -28.95 26.61
N ALA A 298 -12.17 -28.51 27.83
CA ALA A 298 -11.59 -29.36 28.85
C ALA A 298 -12.69 -30.21 29.49
N GLN A 299 -12.96 -31.38 28.90
CA GLN A 299 -13.56 -32.49 29.61
C GLN A 299 -12.51 -33.11 30.54
N THR A 300 -12.64 -32.90 31.84
CA THR A 300 -12.13 -33.85 32.84
C THR A 300 -13.18 -34.03 33.92
N GLY A 301 -13.84 -35.18 33.86
CA GLY A 301 -14.68 -35.67 34.93
C GLY A 301 -13.84 -35.99 36.17
N ARG A 302 -14.40 -35.68 37.34
CA ARG A 302 -13.98 -36.26 38.62
C ARG A 302 -15.23 -36.79 39.30
N GLN A 303 -15.45 -38.11 39.17
CA GLN A 303 -16.25 -38.89 40.10
C GLN A 303 -15.33 -39.40 41.22
N GLY A 304 -15.82 -39.27 42.45
CA GLY A 304 -15.62 -40.16 43.61
C GLY A 304 -14.20 -40.56 44.04
N VAL A 305 -13.77 -40.11 45.22
CA VAL A 305 -14.00 -40.81 46.50
C VAL A 305 -14.25 -39.77 47.58
#